data_AF-A0A1T5MIX1-F1
#
_entry.id   AF-A0A1T5MIX1-F1
#
_cell.length_a   1.000
_cell.length_b   1.000
_cell.length_c   1.000
_cell.angle_alpha   90.00
_cell.angle_beta   90.00
_cell.angle_gamma   90.00
#
_symmetry.space_group_name_H-M   'P 1'
#
loop_
_entity.id
_entity.type
_entity.pdbx_description
1 polymer ?
#
loop_
_entity_poly.entity_id
_entity_poly.type
_entity_poly.pdbx_seq_one_letter_code
_entity_poly.pdbx_strand_id
1 'polypeptide(L)'
;MDTSSTDQLLDTIVQEMAFAANIIDGLHKRGYNHNFELIGNKLMCVESRLCFRPRDFWVDEIYQFNQEKVGLKGYFVYALREPANDTMGIFIAHIVQDFQL
;
A
#
# COMPACT_ATOMS: atom_id res chain seq x y z
N MET A 1 34.02 4.59 8.07
CA MET A 1 32.60 4.30 7.84
C MET A 1 32.54 2.85 7.43
N ASP A 2 31.82 2.03 8.19
CA ASP A 2 31.78 0.58 8.02
C ASP A 2 30.89 0.25 6.82
N THR A 3 31.51 -0.06 5.67
CA THR A 3 30.82 -0.34 4.41
C THR A 3 29.87 -1.53 4.54
N SER A 4 30.19 -2.48 5.44
CA SER A 4 29.40 -3.67 5.70
C SER A 4 27.97 -3.37 6.19
N SER A 5 27.77 -2.32 7.01
CA SER A 5 26.44 -1.96 7.51
C SER A 5 25.59 -1.25 6.47
N THR A 6 26.21 -0.56 5.50
CA THR A 6 25.49 0.12 4.43
C THR A 6 25.01 -0.88 3.38
N ASP A 7 25.84 -1.86 3.05
CA ASP A 7 25.49 -2.91 2.08
C ASP A 7 24.33 -3.78 2.59
N GLN A 8 24.34 -4.15 3.87
CA GLN A 8 23.23 -4.90 4.51
C GLN A 8 21.90 -4.12 4.51
N LEU A 9 21.97 -2.81 4.73
CA LEU A 9 20.81 -1.94 4.67
C LEU A 9 20.22 -1.89 3.25
N LEU A 10 21.07 -1.72 2.25
CA LEU A 10 20.66 -1.69 0.84
C LEU A 10 20.04 -3.02 0.41
N ASP A 11 20.64 -4.15 0.77
CA ASP A 11 20.10 -5.48 0.45
C ASP A 11 18.71 -5.68 1.05
N THR A 12 18.50 -5.22 2.29
CA THR A 12 17.21 -5.30 2.97
C THR A 12 16.16 -4.47 2.22
N ILE A 13 16.49 -3.24 1.83
CA ILE A 13 15.59 -2.36 1.07
C ILE A 13 15.22 -3.00 -0.28
N VAL A 14 16.20 -3.53 -1.01
CA VAL A 14 15.98 -4.17 -2.31
C VAL A 14 15.07 -5.39 -2.19
N GLN A 15 15.26 -6.23 -1.18
CA GLN A 15 14.42 -7.41 -0.95
C GLN A 15 12.97 -7.03 -0.64
N GLU A 16 12.75 -6.01 0.20
CA GLU A 16 11.40 -5.53 0.52
C GLU A 16 10.71 -4.93 -0.71
N MET A 17 11.42 -4.11 -1.50
CA MET A 17 10.89 -3.52 -2.73
C MET A 17 10.51 -4.60 -3.75
N ALA A 18 11.35 -5.62 -3.92
CA ALA A 18 11.06 -6.73 -4.81
C ALA A 18 9.85 -7.54 -4.35
N PHE A 19 9.71 -7.77 -3.04
CA PHE A 19 8.55 -8.46 -2.48
C PHE A 19 7.27 -7.64 -2.70
N ALA A 20 7.29 -6.33 -2.43
CA ALA A 20 6.15 -5.44 -2.66
C ALA A 20 5.72 -5.40 -4.13
N ALA A 21 6.69 -5.31 -5.05
CA ALA A 21 6.43 -5.36 -6.48
C ALA A 21 5.74 -6.66 -6.90
N ASN A 22 6.20 -7.81 -6.39
CA ASN A 22 5.56 -9.10 -6.68
C ASN A 22 4.12 -9.18 -6.18
N ILE A 23 3.82 -8.62 -5.01
CA ILE A 23 2.45 -8.54 -4.49
C ILE A 23 1.58 -7.67 -5.38
N ILE A 24 2.05 -6.48 -5.75
CA ILE A 24 1.32 -5.53 -6.61
C ILE A 24 1.07 -6.15 -8.00
N ASP A 25 2.07 -6.76 -8.61
CA ASP A 25 1.93 -7.47 -9.89
C ASP A 25 0.91 -8.63 -9.78
N GLY A 26 0.93 -9.37 -8.67
CA GLY A 26 -0.05 -10.42 -8.39
C GLY A 26 -1.48 -9.90 -8.25
N LEU A 27 -1.64 -8.71 -7.67
CA LEU A 27 -2.93 -8.02 -7.59
C LEU A 27 -3.41 -7.54 -8.97
N HIS A 28 -2.53 -6.91 -9.75
CA HIS A 28 -2.86 -6.49 -11.13
C HIS A 28 -3.30 -7.65 -12.00
N LYS A 29 -2.59 -8.80 -11.95
CA LYS A 29 -2.97 -10.02 -12.67
C LYS A 29 -4.36 -10.56 -12.30
N ARG A 30 -4.86 -10.20 -11.11
CA ARG A 30 -6.19 -10.58 -10.61
C ARG A 30 -7.25 -9.50 -10.82
N GLY A 31 -6.91 -8.37 -11.45
CA GLY A 31 -7.84 -7.33 -11.86
C GLY A 31 -7.86 -6.08 -10.98
N TYR A 32 -7.05 -6.01 -9.91
CA TYR A 32 -6.92 -4.80 -9.08
C TYR A 32 -6.08 -3.74 -9.81
N ASN A 33 -6.68 -3.05 -10.78
CA ASN A 33 -5.98 -2.20 -11.74
C ASN A 33 -6.16 -0.69 -11.50
N HIS A 34 -6.95 -0.31 -10.51
CA HIS A 34 -7.13 1.07 -10.11
C HIS A 34 -6.20 1.45 -8.96
N ASN A 35 -5.79 2.72 -8.92
CA ASN A 35 -5.10 3.28 -7.77
C ASN A 35 -6.08 4.07 -6.93
N PHE A 36 -6.05 3.84 -5.62
CA PHE A 36 -6.84 4.59 -4.66
C PHE A 36 -5.95 5.48 -3.81
N GLU A 37 -6.44 6.68 -3.52
CA GLU A 37 -5.81 7.64 -2.61
C GLU A 37 -6.79 8.08 -1.53
N LEU A 38 -6.29 8.31 -0.32
CA LEU A 38 -7.09 8.84 0.78
C LEU A 38 -7.22 10.36 0.65
N ILE A 39 -8.45 10.84 0.46
CA ILE A 39 -8.79 12.27 0.46
C ILE A 39 -9.78 12.54 1.59
N GLY A 40 -9.28 13.17 2.66
CA GLY A 40 -10.05 13.37 3.89
C GLY A 40 -10.45 12.03 4.50
N ASN A 41 -11.74 11.71 4.47
CA ASN A 41 -12.30 10.46 5.00
C ASN A 41 -12.86 9.53 3.90
N LYS A 42 -12.40 9.69 2.66
CA LYS A 42 -12.86 8.93 1.49
C LYS A 42 -11.67 8.40 0.70
N LEU A 43 -11.88 7.30 0.01
CA LEU A 43 -10.94 6.84 -1.01
C LEU A 43 -11.37 7.37 -2.37
N MET A 44 -10.45 8.03 -3.07
CA MET A 44 -10.65 8.46 -4.45
C MET A 44 -9.94 7.48 -5.37
N CYS A 45 -10.66 6.96 -6.37
CA CYS A 45 -10.03 6.27 -7.50
C CYS A 45 -9.35 7.32 -8.38
N VAL A 46 -8.04 7.22 -8.57
CA VAL A 46 -7.23 8.20 -9.30
C VAL A 46 -7.66 8.29 -10.76
N GLU A 47 -7.94 7.15 -11.40
CA GLU A 47 -8.26 7.09 -12.83
C GLU A 47 -9.65 7.67 -13.14
N SER A 48 -10.65 7.37 -12.31
CA SER A 48 -12.04 7.80 -12.53
C SER A 48 -12.41 9.10 -11.82
N ARG A 49 -11.60 9.52 -10.83
CA ARG A 49 -11.89 10.59 -9.86
C ARG A 49 -13.17 10.39 -9.05
N LEU A 50 -13.70 9.17 -9.01
CA LEU A 50 -14.83 8.82 -8.15
C LEU A 50 -14.35 8.67 -6.70
N CYS A 51 -15.17 9.17 -5.77
CA CYS A 51 -14.88 9.16 -4.34
C CYS A 51 -15.84 8.23 -3.60
N PHE A 52 -15.28 7.26 -2.87
CA PHE A 52 -15.98 6.22 -2.15
C PHE A 52 -15.79 6.39 -0.64
N ARG A 53 -16.86 6.21 0.13
CA ARG A 53 -16.78 6.17 1.60
C ARG A 53 -16.31 4.79 2.06
N PRO A 54 -15.84 4.65 3.31
CA PRO A 54 -15.47 3.37 3.91
C PRO A 54 -16.47 2.22 3.73
N ARG A 55 -17.77 2.53 3.76
CA ARG A 55 -18.85 1.54 3.61
C ARG A 55 -19.13 1.14 2.16
N ASP A 56 -18.55 1.85 1.19
CA ASP A 56 -18.80 1.64 -0.24
C ASP A 56 -17.80 0.61 -0.82
N PHE A 57 -16.78 0.18 -0.07
CA PHE A 57 -15.79 -0.80 -0.52
C PHE A 57 -15.64 -1.99 0.44
N TRP A 58 -15.12 -3.08 -0.10
CA TRP A 58 -14.67 -4.25 0.63
C TRP A 58 -13.14 -4.34 0.58
N VAL A 59 -12.56 -4.77 1.69
CA VAL A 59 -11.15 -5.10 1.77
C VAL A 59 -11.03 -6.59 1.54
N ASP A 60 -10.51 -6.98 0.38
CA ASP A 60 -10.35 -8.39 0.04
C ASP A 60 -9.04 -8.95 0.62
N GLU A 61 -7.96 -8.16 0.56
CA GLU A 61 -6.63 -8.57 1.04
C GLU A 61 -5.87 -7.39 1.66
N ILE A 62 -5.01 -7.69 2.63
CA ILE A 62 -4.14 -6.73 3.32
C ILE A 62 -2.74 -7.33 3.41
N TYR A 63 -1.74 -6.56 2.99
CA TYR A 63 -0.33 -6.90 3.10
C TYR A 63 0.39 -5.86 3.95
N GLN A 64 1.10 -6.32 4.97
CA GLN A 64 1.84 -5.44 5.88
C GLN A 64 3.34 -5.54 5.57
N PHE A 65 3.97 -4.37 5.42
CA PHE A 65 5.41 -4.23 5.23
C PHE A 65 5.98 -3.53 6.45
N ASN A 66 6.74 -4.26 7.28
CA ASN A 66 7.41 -3.69 8.45
C ASN A 66 8.84 -3.28 8.07
N GLN A 67 9.15 -1.98 8.15
CA GLN A 67 10.44 -1.42 7.80
C GLN A 67 11.32 -1.05 9.02
N GLU A 68 11.02 -1.60 10.20
CA GLU A 68 11.79 -1.35 11.43
C GLU A 68 13.29 -1.65 11.27
N LYS A 69 13.65 -2.67 10.48
CA LYS A 69 15.04 -3.05 10.22
C LYS A 69 15.86 -1.96 9.54
N VAL A 70 15.19 -1.05 8.83
CA VAL A 70 15.82 0.04 8.06
C VAL A 70 15.51 1.41 8.67
N GLY A 71 14.93 1.43 9.89
CA GLY A 71 14.58 2.65 10.61
C GLY A 71 13.43 3.45 9.98
N LEU A 72 12.69 2.86 9.05
CA LEU A 72 11.53 3.48 8.40
C LEU A 72 10.23 2.94 8.99
N LYS A 73 9.16 3.72 8.87
CA LYS A 73 7.82 3.26 9.24
C LYS A 73 7.33 2.27 8.21
N GLY A 74 6.64 1.24 8.69
CA GLY A 74 5.92 0.32 7.83
C GLY A 74 4.79 0.97 7.04
N TYR A 75 4.28 0.23 6.07
CA TYR A 75 3.11 0.58 5.28
C TYR A 75 2.27 -0.65 5.00
N PHE A 76 1.06 -0.42 4.53
CA PHE A 76 0.11 -1.44 4.16
C PHE A 76 -0.28 -1.30 2.69
N VAL A 77 -0.47 -2.43 2.03
CA VAL A 77 -1.08 -2.51 0.70
C VAL A 77 -2.42 -3.20 0.86
N TYR A 78 -3.50 -2.50 0.50
CA TYR A 78 -4.86 -3.00 0.52
C TYR A 78 -5.33 -3.31 -0.89
N ALA A 79 -5.90 -4.50 -1.08
CA ALA A 79 -6.69 -4.84 -2.25
C ALA A 79 -8.15 -4.52 -1.94
N LEU A 80 -8.71 -3.59 -2.70
CA LEU A 80 -10.04 -3.04 -2.47
C LEU A 80 -10.95 -3.31 -3.65
N ARG A 81 -12.22 -3.56 -3.35
CA ARG A 81 -13.27 -3.76 -4.33
C ARG A 81 -14.50 -2.95 -3.99
N GLU A 82 -14.97 -2.18 -4.95
CA GLU A 82 -16.23 -1.45 -4.90
C GLU A 82 -17.26 -2.23 -5.74
N PRO A 83 -18.26 -2.87 -5.09
CA PRO A 83 -19.10 -3.84 -5.78
C PRO A 83 -20.15 -3.23 -6.72
N ALA A 84 -20.52 -1.95 -6.58
CA ALA A 84 -21.59 -1.37 -7.40
C ALA A 84 -21.14 -1.05 -8.84
N ASN A 85 -19.86 -0.70 -9.04
CA ASN A 85 -19.29 -0.39 -10.35
C ASN A 85 -18.17 -1.36 -10.75
N ASP A 86 -18.06 -2.51 -10.06
CA ASP A 86 -17.04 -3.55 -10.30
C ASP A 86 -15.60 -2.98 -10.32
N THR A 87 -15.35 -1.96 -9.50
CA THR A 87 -14.06 -1.26 -9.47
C THR A 87 -13.15 -1.92 -8.47
N MET A 88 -12.05 -2.52 -8.95
CA MET A 88 -11.03 -3.16 -8.11
C MET A 88 -9.71 -2.40 -8.19
N GLY A 89 -9.07 -2.17 -7.05
CA GLY A 89 -7.84 -1.40 -7.02
C GLY A 89 -7.02 -1.57 -5.76
N ILE A 90 -5.92 -0.84 -5.72
CA ILE A 90 -4.90 -0.91 -4.69
C ILE A 90 -4.86 0.40 -3.94
N PHE A 91 -4.85 0.34 -2.61
CA PHE A 91 -4.59 1.49 -1.74
C PHE A 91 -3.33 1.24 -0.91
N ILE A 92 -2.39 2.19 -0.92
CA ILE A 92 -1.19 2.14 -0.09
C ILE A 92 -1.37 3.10 1.08
N ALA A 93 -1.31 2.58 2.31
CA ALA A 93 -1.43 3.38 3.52
C ALA A 93 -0.12 3.37 4.32
N HIS A 94 0.37 4.55 4.67
CA HIS A 94 1.54 4.70 5.53
C HIS A 94 1.11 4.85 7.00
N ILE A 95 1.89 4.25 7.91
CA ILE A 95 1.64 4.42 9.36
C ILE A 95 1.93 5.88 9.73
N VAL A 96 0.89 6.62 10.12
CA VAL A 96 1.03 7.94 10.72
C VAL A 96 1.32 7.75 12.21
N GLN A 97 2.33 8.44 12.76
CA GLN A 97 2.47 8.51 14.22
C GLN A 97 1.45 9.54 14.69
N ASP A 98 0.59 9.16 15.63
CA ASP A 98 -0.08 10.15 16.46
C ASP A 98 1.02 10.96 17.15
N PHE A 99 1.15 12.24 16.78
CA PHE A 99 1.82 13.18 17.65
C PHE A 99 0.94 13.25 18.90
N GLN A 100 1.41 12.68 20.01
CA GLN A 100 0.83 13.01 21.31
C GLN A 100 1.01 14.52 21.48
N LEU A 101 -0.12 15.23 21.46
CA LEU A 101 -0.23 16.64 21.85
C LEU A 101 0.12 16.79 23.34
#